data_AF-A0A8B3F3Q3-F1
#
_entry.id   AF-A0A8B3F3Q3-F1
#
_cell.length_a   1.000
_cell.length_b   1.000
_cell.length_c   1.000
_cell.angle_alpha   90.00
_cell.angle_beta   90.00
_cell.angle_gamma   90.00
#
_symmetry.space_group_name_H-M   'P 1'
#
loop_
_entity.id
_entity.type
_entity.pdbx_description
1 polymer ?
#
loop_
_entity_poly.entity_id
_entity_poly.type
_entity_poly.pdbx_seq_one_letter_code
_entity_poly.pdbx_strand_id
1 'polypeptide(L)' 'MYNFSMQIAMGVEIKKNSTQYLYQINYTRAFSICREYFKHPKCAVKDLIQNFILPVRPNRADQRKIKVKHFVGFLYQIA' A
#
# COMPACT_ATOMS: atom_id res chain seq x y z
N MET A 1 -7.05 -15.50 -0.24
CA MET A 1 -5.85 -14.65 -0.44
C MET A 1 -5.64 -13.63 0.65
N TYR A 2 -6.68 -12.87 1.04
CA TYR A 2 -6.58 -11.79 2.03
C TYR A 2 -5.90 -12.22 3.34
N ASN A 3 -6.38 -13.28 4.00
CA ASN A 3 -5.82 -13.74 5.27
C ASN A 3 -4.33 -14.09 5.17
N PHE A 4 -3.94 -14.83 4.11
CA PHE A 4 -2.55 -15.19 3.86
C PHE A 4 -1.66 -13.96 3.65
N SER A 5 -2.05 -13.07 2.74
CA SER A 5 -1.26 -11.87 2.45
C SER A 5 -1.17 -10.94 3.66
N MET A 6 -2.21 -10.87 4.48
CA MET A 6 -2.22 -10.08 5.71
C MET A 6 -1.27 -10.66 6.76
N GLN A 7 -1.33 -11.98 6.99
CA GLN A 7 -0.42 -12.67 7.89
C GLN A 7 1.04 -12.51 7.48
N ILE A 8 1.34 -12.67 6.18
CA ILE A 8 2.69 -12.48 5.66
C ILE A 8 3.14 -11.03 5.82
N ALA A 9 2.31 -10.06 5.44
CA ALA A 9 2.64 -8.64 5.60
C ALA A 9 2.89 -8.27 7.07
N MET A 10 2.08 -8.74 8.01
CA MET A 10 2.28 -8.50 9.45
C MET A 10 3.58 -9.13 9.98
N GLY A 11 4.02 -10.25 9.40
CA GLY A 11 5.24 -10.95 9.79
C GLY A 11 6.51 -10.47 9.09
N VAL A 12 6.47 -9.40 8.30
CA VAL A 12 7.65 -8.79 7.66
C VAL A 12 8.23 -7.71 8.59
N GLU A 13 9.51 -7.88 8.95
CA GLU A 13 10.19 -6.98 9.88
C GLU A 13 10.69 -5.72 9.18
N ILE A 14 10.14 -4.57 9.58
CA ILE A 14 10.61 -3.27 9.10
C ILE A 14 11.89 -2.91 9.85
N LYS A 15 13.04 -3.06 9.18
CA LYS A 15 14.34 -2.65 9.75
C LYS A 15 14.31 -1.16 10.07
N LYS A 16 14.50 -0.82 11.34
CA LYS A 16 14.70 0.57 11.78
C LYS A 16 16.11 1.00 11.36
N ASN A 17 16.22 1.62 10.20
CA ASN A 17 17.45 2.28 9.79
C ASN A 17 17.59 3.59 10.57
N SER A 18 18.82 4.13 10.69
CA SER A 18 19.09 5.43 11.35
C SER A 18 18.55 6.65 10.57
N THR A 19 17.61 6.42 9.65
CA THR A 19 17.02 7.44 8.79
C THR A 19 16.00 8.27 9.56
N GLN A 20 15.76 9.49 9.08
CA GLN A 20 14.80 10.44 9.65
C GLN A 20 13.34 9.95 9.67
N TYR A 21 12.98 9.00 8.81
CA TYR A 21 11.59 8.60 8.58
C TYR A 21 11.26 7.23 9.16
N LEU A 22 10.03 7.09 9.65
CA LEU A 22 9.41 5.79 9.89
C LEU A 22 9.00 5.16 8.56
N TYR A 23 8.95 3.83 8.50
CA TYR A 23 8.57 3.09 7.30
C TYR A 23 7.30 2.29 7.54
N GLN A 24 6.54 2.08 6.46
CA GLN A 24 5.34 1.27 6.41
C GLN A 24 5.42 0.29 5.24
N ILE A 25 4.69 -0.82 5.36
CA ILE A 25 4.62 -1.81 4.29
C ILE A 25 3.72 -1.31 3.17
N ASN A 26 4.15 -1.51 1.93
CA ASN A 26 3.31 -1.29 0.75
C ASN A 26 2.37 -2.49 0.57
N TYR A 27 1.17 -2.39 1.14
CA TYR A 27 0.19 -3.47 1.06
C TYR A 27 -0.17 -3.83 -0.38
N THR A 28 -0.39 -2.86 -1.28
CA THR A 28 -0.73 -3.15 -2.69
C THR A 28 0.34 -4.01 -3.36
N ARG A 29 1.62 -3.70 -3.14
CA ARG A 29 2.74 -4.53 -3.62
C ARG A 29 2.80 -5.88 -2.93
N ALA A 30 2.62 -5.93 -1.61
CA ALA A 30 2.60 -7.19 -0.86
C ALA A 30 1.53 -8.16 -1.37
N PHE A 31 0.32 -7.67 -1.65
CA PHE A 31 -0.76 -8.45 -2.25
C PHE A 31 -0.40 -8.98 -3.65
N SER A 32 0.22 -8.14 -4.50
CA SER A 32 0.67 -8.55 -5.83
C SER A 32 1.71 -9.67 -5.76
N ILE A 33 2.72 -9.53 -4.89
CA ILE A 33 3.77 -10.53 -4.69
C ILE A 33 3.17 -11.83 -4.14
N CYS A 34 2.28 -11.73 -3.15
CA CYS A 34 1.57 -12.90 -2.63
C CYS A 34 0.78 -13.60 -3.74
N ARG A 35 0.10 -12.85 -4.61
CA ARG A 35 -0.63 -13.42 -5.75
C ARG A 35 0.29 -14.13 -6.74
N GLU A 36 1.44 -13.57 -7.05
CA GLU A 36 2.45 -14.19 -7.92
C GLU A 36 3.01 -15.47 -7.32
N TYR A 37 3.24 -15.50 -6.01
CA TYR A 37 3.70 -16.70 -5.30
C TYR A 37 2.77 -17.90 -5.49
N PHE A 38 1.44 -17.72 -5.45
CA PHE A 38 0.51 -18.82 -5.72
C PHE A 38 0.53 -19.30 -7.16
N LYS A 39 0.91 -18.44 -8.12
CA LYS A 39 1.10 -18.86 -9.52
C LYS A 39 2.42 -19.60 -9.72
N HIS A 40 3.48 -19.10 -9.09
CA HIS A 40 4.84 -19.61 -9.23
C HIS A 40 5.53 -19.60 -7.85
N PRO A 41 5.53 -20.73 -7.12
CA PRO A 41 5.99 -20.79 -5.72
C PRO A 41 7.53 -20.74 -5.54
N LYS A 42 8.26 -20.11 -6.47
CA LYS A 42 9.73 -20.02 -6.45
C LYS A 42 10.27 -18.73 -5.83
N CYS A 43 9.39 -17.83 -5.39
CA CYS A 43 9.78 -16.49 -4.94
C CYS A 43 9.87 -16.39 -3.41
N ALA A 44 10.96 -15.80 -2.90
CA ALA A 44 11.09 -15.44 -1.49
C ALA A 44 10.21 -14.21 -1.17
N VAL A 45 8.95 -14.48 -0.79
CA VAL A 45 7.91 -13.44 -0.63
C VAL A 45 8.31 -12.35 0.36
N LYS A 46 8.87 -12.72 1.52
CA LYS A 46 9.21 -11.75 2.58
C LYS A 46 10.31 -10.78 2.15
N ASP A 47 11.36 -11.29 1.51
CA ASP A 47 12.50 -10.47 1.05
C ASP A 47 12.06 -9.50 -0.05
N LEU A 48 11.21 -9.96 -0.97
CA LEU A 48 10.64 -9.10 -2.00
C LEU A 48 9.78 -8.00 -1.39
N ILE A 49 8.93 -8.30 -0.41
CA ILE A 49 8.10 -7.29 0.27
C ILE A 49 8.98 -6.24 0.98
N GLN A 50 10.08 -6.67 1.60
CA GLN A 50 11.02 -5.79 2.30
C GLN A 50 11.59 -4.70 1.37
N ASN A 51 11.83 -5.03 0.11
CA ASN A 51 12.37 -4.09 -0.88
C ASN A 51 11.38 -2.98 -1.26
N PHE A 52 10.08 -3.16 -1.00
CA PHE A 52 9.03 -2.22 -1.38
C PHE A 52 8.41 -1.44 -0.21
N ILE A 53 9.12 -1.29 0.90
CA ILE A 53 8.66 -0.45 2.03
C ILE A 53 8.60 1.03 1.64
N LEU A 54 7.65 1.77 2.22
CA LEU A 54 7.42 3.19 1.95
C LEU A 54 7.72 4.03 3.20
N PRO A 55 8.37 5.19 3.06
CA PRO A 55 8.53 6.11 4.18
C PRO A 55 7.22 6.82 4.50
N VAL A 56 6.88 6.88 5.79
CA VAL A 56 5.82 7.72 6.35
C VAL A 56 6.40 9.12 6.51
N ARG A 57 5.80 10.09 5.79
CA ARG A 57 6.22 11.49 5.83
C ARG A 57 5.25 12.29 6.69
N PRO A 58 5.54 12.51 7.99
CA PRO A 58 4.75 13.45 8.78
C PRO A 58 4.92 14.86 8.20
N ASN A 59 3.90 15.70 8.32
CA ASN A 59 3.94 17.11 7.92
C ASN A 59 4.12 17.37 6.41
N ARG A 60 3.33 16.69 5.56
CA ARG A 60 3.19 17.09 4.16
C ARG A 60 2.67 18.53 4.09
N ALA A 61 3.38 19.40 3.37
CA ALA A 61 2.96 20.78 3.12
C ALA A 61 1.59 20.84 2.44
N ASP A 62 1.34 19.94 1.48
CA ASP A 62 0.02 19.71 0.90
C ASP A 62 -0.58 18.43 1.49
N GLN A 63 -1.47 18.61 2.48
CA GLN A 63 -2.24 17.50 3.03
C GLN A 63 -3.37 17.14 2.07
N ARG A 64 -3.59 15.83 1.88
CA ARG A 64 -4.69 15.36 1.04
C ARG A 64 -6.02 15.87 1.62
N LYS A 65 -6.72 16.71 0.85
CA LYS A 65 -8.10 17.14 1.16
C LYS A 65 -9.04 15.96 0.94
N ILE A 66 -9.20 15.11 1.95
CA ILE A 66 -10.16 14.00 1.96
C ILE A 66 -11.56 14.59 2.18
N LYS A 67 -12.10 15.24 1.15
CA LYS A 67 -13.51 15.64 1.12
C LYS A 67 -14.30 14.56 0.39
N VAL A 68 -15.44 14.17 0.95
CA VAL A 68 -16.39 13.31 0.24
C VAL A 68 -16.86 14.09 -1.00
N LYS A 69 -16.70 13.52 -2.19
CA LYS A 69 -17.26 14.11 -3.40
C LYS A 69 -18.78 13.99 -3.33
N HIS A 70 -19.48 15.12 -3.32
CA HIS A 70 -20.93 15.14 -3.44
C HIS A 70 -21.34 14.82 -4.88
N PHE A 71 -22.55 14.27 -5.07
CA PHE A 71 -23.12 14.05 -6.39
C PHE A 71 -23.27 15.39 -7.12
N VAL A 72 -22.75 15.47 -8.34
CA VAL A 72 -22.96 16.62 -9.24
C VAL A 72 -24.06 16.23 -10.21
N GLY A 73 -25.26 16.77 -10.01
CA GLY A 73 -26.38 16.56 -10.94
C GLY A 73 -26.13 17.33 -12.22
N PHE A 74 -26.10 16.64 -13.36
CA PHE A 74 -26.08 17.28 -14.67
C PHE A 74 -27.51 17.69 -15.02
N LEU A 75 -27.82 18.98 -14.94
CA LEU A 75 -29.03 19.53 -15.56
C LEU A 75 -28.73 19.73 -17.05
N TYR A 76 -29.17 18.79 -17.89
CA TYR A 76 -29.26 19.04 -19.33
C TYR A 76 -30.51 19.88 -19.59
N GLN A 77 -30.32 21.11 -20.09
CA GLN A 77 -31.43 21.88 -20.66
C GLN A 77 -31.60 21.43 -22.11
N ILE A 78 -32.82 21.02 -22.44
CA ILE A 78 -33.23 20.73 -23.82
C ILE A 78 -33.54 22.09 -24.46
N ALA A 79 -32.76 22.45 -25.49
CA ALA A 79 -32.98 23.63 -26.32
C ALA A 79 -33.96 23.32 -27.46
#